data_AF-A0A967I5F9-F1
#
_entry.id   AF-A0A967I5F9-F1
#
_cell.length_a   1.000
_cell.length_b   1.000
_cell.length_c   1.000
_cell.angle_alpha   90.00
_cell.angle_beta   90.00
_cell.angle_gamma   90.00
#
_symmetry.space_group_name_H-M   'P 1'
#
loop_
_entity.id
_entity.type
_entity.pdbx_description
1 polymer ?
#
loop_
_entity_poly.entity_id
_entity_poly.type
_entity_poly.pdbx_seq_one_letter_code
_entity_poly.pdbx_strand_id
1 'polypeptide(L)'
;QQRFRQEHEDCILCGLCVRMCEEQMMAKAIGFRGRGENRSIGTPFDIQSEVCRLCGACMYICPACQLRCTFTEPERAICGGCENL
;
A
#
# COMPACT_ATOMS: atom_id res chain seq x y z
N GLN A 1 11.51 18.39 17.22
CA GLN A 1 10.87 18.70 15.92
C GLN A 1 11.54 17.82 14.88
N GLN A 2 10.77 17.03 14.13
CA GLN A 2 11.31 16.15 13.09
C GLN A 2 11.94 16.99 11.96
N ARG A 3 13.11 16.56 11.50
CA ARG A 3 14.04 17.33 10.65
C ARG A 3 13.66 17.35 9.16
N PHE A 4 12.73 16.50 8.71
CA PHE A 4 12.37 16.36 7.30
C PHE A 4 10.86 16.42 7.11
N ARG A 5 10.41 17.25 6.16
CA ARG A 5 9.00 17.37 5.75
C ARG A 5 8.66 16.15 4.89
N GLN A 6 7.62 15.41 5.24
CA GLN A 6 7.15 14.27 4.44
C GLN A 6 6.30 14.82 3.29
N GLU A 7 6.81 14.75 2.06
CA GLU A 7 6.26 15.53 0.94
C GLU A 7 5.23 14.78 0.09
N HIS A 8 5.17 13.44 0.08
CA HIS A 8 4.20 12.67 -0.72
C HIS A 8 3.84 11.27 -0.15
N GLU A 9 2.61 10.82 -0.41
CA GLU A 9 2.07 9.45 -0.21
C GLU A 9 2.59 8.46 -1.29
N ASP A 10 3.83 8.62 -1.74
CA ASP A 10 4.35 7.92 -2.92
C ASP A 10 4.87 6.51 -2.62
N CYS A 11 4.75 5.60 -3.59
CA CYS A 11 5.22 4.23 -3.47
C CYS A 11 6.75 4.17 -3.35
N ILE A 12 7.27 3.74 -2.20
CA ILE A 12 8.72 3.55 -1.96
C ILE A 12 9.27 2.22 -2.53
N LEU A 13 8.52 1.50 -3.36
CA LEU A 13 8.91 0.26 -4.01
C LEU A 13 9.39 -0.87 -3.07
N CYS A 14 8.90 -0.93 -1.83
CA CYS A 14 9.29 -1.94 -0.84
C CYS A 14 8.86 -3.38 -1.20
N GLY A 15 7.83 -3.54 -2.05
CA GLY A 15 7.35 -4.84 -2.52
C GLY A 15 6.51 -5.65 -1.53
N LEU A 16 6.19 -5.11 -0.34
CA LEU A 16 5.36 -5.80 0.66
C LEU A 16 3.96 -6.13 0.12
N CYS A 17 3.36 -5.23 -0.64
CA CYS A 17 2.05 -5.45 -1.27
C CYS A 17 2.09 -6.63 -2.27
N VAL A 18 3.17 -6.74 -3.07
CA VAL A 18 3.36 -7.84 -4.03
C VAL A 18 3.52 -9.15 -3.29
N ARG A 19 4.38 -9.19 -2.28
CA ARG A 19 4.61 -10.38 -1.45
C ARG A 19 3.33 -10.84 -0.76
N MET A 20 2.58 -9.92 -0.16
CA MET A 20 1.30 -10.22 0.49
C MET A 20 0.27 -10.80 -0.49
N CYS A 21 0.22 -10.25 -1.70
CA CYS A 21 -0.70 -10.72 -2.75
C CYS A 21 -0.34 -12.12 -3.27
N GLU A 22 0.95 -12.43 -3.36
CA GLU A 22 1.45 -13.74 -3.80
C GLU A 22 1.38 -14.79 -2.67
N GLU A 23 1.97 -14.52 -1.52
CA GLU A 23 2.20 -15.52 -0.48
C GLU A 23 0.97 -15.74 0.40
N GLN A 24 0.35 -14.66 0.90
CA GLN A 24 -0.75 -14.77 1.86
C GLN A 24 -2.10 -14.90 1.17
N MET A 25 -2.30 -14.14 0.08
CA MET A 25 -3.56 -14.19 -0.66
C MET A 25 -3.56 -15.24 -1.78
N MET A 26 -2.41 -15.81 -2.17
CA MET A 26 -2.29 -16.78 -3.27
C MET A 26 -2.97 -16.29 -4.57
N ALA A 27 -2.95 -14.98 -4.81
CA ALA A 27 -3.63 -14.35 -5.94
C ALA A 27 -2.64 -13.93 -7.02
N LYS A 28 -1.48 -13.36 -6.64
CA LYS A 28 -0.46 -12.85 -7.57
C LYS A 28 -1.03 -11.85 -8.60
N ALA A 29 -2.00 -11.04 -8.15
CA ALA A 29 -2.73 -10.10 -9.00
C ALA A 29 -1.95 -8.81 -9.33
N ILE A 30 -0.95 -8.46 -8.52
CA ILE A 30 -0.12 -7.26 -8.68
C ILE A 30 1.36 -7.62 -8.67
N GLY A 31 2.18 -6.79 -9.33
CA GLY A 31 3.62 -6.97 -9.39
C GLY A 31 4.36 -5.69 -9.74
N PHE A 32 5.68 -5.80 -9.87
CA PHE A 32 6.50 -4.69 -10.37
C PHE A 32 6.43 -4.64 -11.90
N ARG A 33 6.26 -3.43 -12.44
CA ARG A 33 6.34 -3.13 -13.88
C ARG A 33 7.32 -1.98 -14.13
N GLY A 34 7.81 -1.88 -15.36
CA GLY A 34 8.84 -0.91 -15.73
C GLY A 34 10.23 -1.23 -15.16
N ARG A 35 11.17 -0.30 -15.32
CA ARG A 35 12.57 -0.43 -14.85
C ARG A 35 13.12 0.95 -14.47
N GLY A 36 14.14 0.95 -13.60
CA GLY A 36 14.84 2.17 -13.17
C GLY A 36 13.90 3.14 -12.44
N GLU A 37 14.02 4.42 -12.78
CA GLU A 37 13.16 5.50 -12.29
C GLU A 37 11.67 5.32 -12.65
N ASN A 38 11.38 4.61 -13.75
CA ASN A 38 10.02 4.35 -14.22
C ASN A 38 9.42 3.07 -13.63
N ARG A 39 10.06 2.48 -12.61
CA ARG A 39 9.56 1.27 -11.96
C ARG A 39 8.37 1.62 -11.06
N SER A 40 7.28 0.88 -11.19
CA SER A 40 6.07 1.06 -10.39
C SER A 40 5.39 -0.26 -10.07
N ILE A 41 4.40 -0.23 -9.18
CA ILE A 41 3.51 -1.35 -8.89
C ILE A 41 2.29 -1.25 -9.81
N GLY A 42 1.82 -2.37 -10.34
CA GLY A 42 0.60 -2.41 -11.15
C GLY A 42 0.10 -3.84 -11.35
N THR A 43 -1.04 -3.95 -12.03
CA THR A 43 -1.52 -5.22 -12.57
C THR A 43 -0.85 -5.50 -13.92
N PRO A 44 -0.83 -6.77 -14.38
CA PRO A 44 -0.39 -7.08 -15.72
C PRO A 44 -1.13 -6.24 -16.77
N PHE A 45 -0.38 -5.56 -17.64
CA PHE A 45 -0.90 -4.70 -18.71
C PHE A 45 -1.80 -3.55 -18.24
N ASP A 46 -1.77 -3.20 -16.95
CA ASP A 46 -2.67 -2.21 -16.34
C ASP A 46 -4.17 -2.54 -16.52
N ILE A 47 -4.48 -3.83 -16.70
CA ILE A 47 -5.85 -4.36 -16.81
C ILE A 47 -6.27 -4.91 -15.44
N GLN A 48 -7.55 -4.79 -15.11
CA GLN A 48 -8.07 -5.41 -13.88
C GLN A 48 -7.85 -6.92 -13.92
N SER A 49 -7.17 -7.43 -12.89
CA SER A 49 -6.89 -8.85 -12.76
C SER A 49 -8.12 -9.61 -12.27
N GLU A 50 -8.59 -10.60 -13.03
CA GLU A 50 -9.70 -11.49 -12.63
C GLU A 50 -9.40 -12.30 -11.36
N VAL A 51 -8.12 -12.56 -11.08
CA VAL A 51 -7.69 -13.26 -9.86
C VAL A 51 -7.63 -12.34 -8.63
N CYS A 52 -7.84 -11.03 -8.78
CA CYS A 52 -7.87 -10.10 -7.66
C CYS A 52 -9.21 -10.20 -6.91
N ARG A 53 -9.17 -10.57 -5.63
CA ARG A 53 -10.39 -10.70 -4.79
C ARG A 53 -10.88 -9.40 -4.14
N LEU A 54 -10.27 -8.26 -4.47
CA LEU A 54 -10.58 -6.95 -3.86
C LEU A 54 -10.51 -6.93 -2.32
N CYS A 55 -9.63 -7.75 -1.73
CA CYS A 55 -9.54 -7.93 -0.28
C CYS A 55 -8.90 -6.76 0.49
N GLY A 56 -8.22 -5.82 -0.19
CA GLY A 56 -7.56 -4.68 0.44
C GLY A 56 -6.26 -4.99 1.20
N ALA A 57 -5.83 -6.25 1.28
CA ALA A 57 -4.62 -6.66 2.02
C ALA A 57 -3.34 -5.95 1.56
N CYS A 58 -3.22 -5.69 0.26
CA CYS A 58 -2.09 -4.95 -0.32
C CYS A 58 -2.01 -3.48 0.14
N MET A 59 -3.15 -2.85 0.45
CA MET A 59 -3.19 -1.51 1.03
C MET A 59 -2.86 -1.54 2.51
N TYR A 60 -3.40 -2.51 3.24
CA TYR A 60 -3.20 -2.65 4.68
C TYR A 60 -1.72 -2.81 5.07
N ILE A 61 -0.97 -3.60 4.31
CA ILE A 61 0.45 -3.85 4.59
C ILE A 61 1.39 -2.75 4.07
N CYS A 62 0.88 -1.77 3.32
CA CYS A 62 1.72 -0.79 2.66
C CYS A 62 2.23 0.25 3.69
N PRO A 63 3.56 0.38 3.90
CA PRO A 63 4.10 1.30 4.90
C PRO A 63 4.01 2.77 4.47
N ALA A 64 3.85 3.03 3.17
CA ALA A 64 3.69 4.38 2.61
C ALA A 64 2.22 4.79 2.48
N CYS A 65 1.30 3.83 2.52
CA CYS A 65 -0.13 4.12 2.45
C CYS A 65 -0.66 4.31 3.87
N GLN A 66 -1.10 5.51 4.21
CA GLN A 66 -1.90 5.72 5.41
C GLN A 66 -3.33 5.31 5.08
N LEU A 67 -3.84 4.26 5.74
CA LEU A 67 -5.27 3.96 5.70
C LEU A 67 -6.01 5.20 6.20
N ARG A 68 -6.92 5.75 5.38
CA ARG A 68 -7.75 6.90 5.78
C ARG A 68 -8.48 6.54 7.06
N CYS A 69 -8.27 7.36 8.09
CA CYS A 69 -8.97 7.22 9.36
C CYS A 69 -10.48 7.35 9.10
N THR A 70 -11.23 6.27 9.31
CA THR A 70 -12.69 6.23 9.13
C THR A 70 -13.46 6.82 10.31
N PHE A 71 -12.76 7.25 11.38
CA PHE A 71 -13.37 7.85 12.56
C PHE A 71 -13.42 9.37 12.45
N THR A 72 -14.57 9.94 12.77
CA THR A 72 -14.77 11.38 12.95
C THR A 72 -14.27 11.88 14.31
N GLU A 73 -13.97 10.98 15.25
CA GLU A 73 -13.56 11.27 16.62
C GLU A 73 -12.11 10.81 16.85
N PRO A 74 -11.14 11.74 16.94
CA PRO A 74 -9.71 11.42 16.95
C PRO A 74 -9.27 10.60 18.17
N GLU A 75 -9.92 10.76 19.33
CA GLU A 75 -9.59 10.02 20.56
C GLU A 75 -9.99 8.54 20.54
N ARG A 76 -10.72 8.07 19.53
CA ARG A 76 -11.11 6.65 19.38
C ARG A 76 -10.53 5.98 18.14
N ALA A 77 -9.72 6.70 17.37
CA ALA A 77 -9.11 6.18 16.16
C ALA A 77 -7.96 5.24 16.49
N ILE A 78 -8.16 3.93 16.27
CA ILE A 78 -7.11 2.92 16.38
C ILE A 78 -6.61 2.60 14.97
N CYS A 79 -5.78 3.46 14.41
CA CYS A 79 -4.96 3.12 13.24
C CYS A 79 -3.51 3.46 13.51
N GLY A 80 -2.57 2.81 12.81
CA GLY A 80 -1.12 3.01 12.99
C GLY A 80 -0.62 4.44 12.68
N GLY A 81 -1.48 5.32 12.18
CA GLY A 81 -1.23 6.76 12.09
C GLY A 81 -1.45 7.53 13.40
N CYS A 82 -2.26 7.00 14.32
CA CYS A 82 -2.55 7.60 15.63
C CYS A 82 -1.58 7.15 16.74
N GLU A 83 -0.97 5.97 16.62
CA GLU A 83 0.07 5.51 17.55
C GLU A 83 1.45 6.16 17.32
N ASN A 84 1.66 6.78 16.15
CA ASN A 84 2.90 7.47 15.79
C ASN A 84 2.85 8.99 16.01
N LEU A 85 1.92 9.49 16.83
CA LEU A 85 1.88 10.89 17.29
C LEU A 85 2.46 11.03 18.70
#